data_AF-A0A4Y2D258-F1
#
_entry.id   AF-A0A4Y2D258-F1
#
_cell.length_a   1.000
_cell.length_b   1.000
_cell.length_c   1.000
_cell.angle_alpha   90.00
_cell.angle_beta   90.00
_cell.angle_gamma   90.00
#
_symmetry.space_group_name_H-M   'P 1'
#
loop_
_entity.id
_entity.type
_entity.pdbx_description
1 polymer ?
#
loop_
_entity_poly.entity_id
_entity_poly.type
_entity_poly.pdbx_seq_one_letter_code
_entity_poly.pdbx_strand_id
1 'polypeptide(L)'
;MAYILKGSPECVKSELEFFHLPPTQTAIENGQWVEFHPLSNVFDGGPVEFHISGSGEEYLDLSQTQLHVKAKILKADGSPILKETKTGANGSLTETKIGPVNLFLHSLFSQVDVSLNDRVVSNSNNTYPYRSYMETLLNHGFDSKTSQLTSEMFYKDSDNGLEKRSKFFESSATVDMIGGIHSDLFHQERLLLNLVDVKIKLIRIKSELCLQVAEGHKVVLEKISLLVRNVRVSPGVILGHVKALEKETAKYPINRAL
;
A
#
# COMPACT_ATOMS: atom_id res chain seq x y z
N MET A 1 18.66 -13.83 -21.73
CA MET A 1 19.89 -13.98 -20.93
C MET A 1 19.52 -13.58 -19.51
N ALA A 2 19.54 -14.51 -18.55
CA ALA A 2 19.16 -14.18 -17.17
C ALA A 2 20.20 -13.22 -16.59
N TYR A 3 19.76 -12.08 -16.06
CA TYR A 3 20.63 -11.14 -15.37
C TYR A 3 21.07 -11.76 -14.04
N ILE A 4 22.21 -12.47 -14.04
CA ILE A 4 22.80 -13.01 -12.82
C ILE A 4 23.49 -11.86 -12.08
N LEU A 5 23.11 -11.62 -10.83
CA LEU A 5 23.75 -10.63 -9.97
C LEU A 5 25.21 -11.03 -9.74
N LYS A 6 26.14 -10.09 -9.96
CA LYS A 6 27.58 -10.33 -9.78
C LYS A 6 27.87 -10.72 -8.32
N GLY A 7 28.37 -11.94 -8.12
CA GLY A 7 28.64 -12.50 -6.79
C GLY A 7 27.49 -13.30 -6.16
N SER A 8 26.40 -13.56 -6.90
CA SER A 8 25.37 -14.50 -6.45
C SER A 8 25.91 -15.93 -6.46
N PRO A 9 25.86 -16.68 -5.34
CA PRO A 9 26.21 -18.09 -5.32
C PRO A 9 25.17 -18.92 -6.08
N GLU A 10 25.56 -20.10 -6.55
CA GLU A 10 24.63 -21.08 -7.09
C GLU A 10 23.76 -21.63 -5.96
N CYS A 11 22.45 -21.70 -6.17
CA CYS A 11 21.51 -22.31 -5.24
C CYS A 11 20.69 -23.40 -5.93
N VAL A 12 20.34 -24.44 -5.19
CA VAL A 12 19.43 -25.49 -5.64
C VAL A 12 18.00 -25.13 -5.21
N LYS A 13 17.02 -25.52 -6.01
CA LYS A 13 15.60 -25.36 -5.64
C LYS A 13 15.26 -26.22 -4.44
N SER A 14 14.53 -25.66 -3.47
CA SER A 14 14.10 -26.39 -2.26
C SER A 14 13.27 -27.63 -2.59
N GLU A 15 12.54 -27.63 -3.72
CA GLU A 15 11.77 -28.81 -4.18
C GLU A 15 12.65 -30.01 -4.56
N LEU A 16 13.96 -29.80 -4.74
CA LEU A 16 14.93 -30.85 -5.06
C LEU A 16 15.64 -31.40 -3.81
N GLU A 17 15.40 -30.82 -2.63
CA GLU A 17 16.00 -31.24 -1.36
C GLU A 17 15.25 -32.42 -0.73
N PHE A 18 15.03 -33.50 -1.50
CA PHE A 18 14.19 -34.65 -1.10
C PHE A 18 14.65 -35.39 0.16
N PHE A 19 15.92 -35.24 0.54
CA PHE A 19 16.53 -35.99 1.65
C PHE A 19 16.78 -35.13 2.90
N HIS A 20 16.41 -33.84 2.86
CA HIS A 20 16.53 -32.96 4.01
C HIS A 20 15.16 -32.69 4.62
N LEU A 21 15.09 -32.79 5.95
CA LEU A 21 13.93 -32.30 6.68
C LEU A 21 13.92 -30.77 6.63
N PRO A 22 12.76 -30.14 6.39
CA PRO A 22 12.68 -28.68 6.39
C PRO A 22 13.09 -28.14 7.78
N PRO A 23 14.00 -27.15 7.85
CA PRO A 23 14.44 -26.60 9.12
C PRO A 23 13.30 -25.84 9.81
N THR A 24 13.24 -25.95 11.14
CA THR A 24 12.28 -25.19 11.95
C THR A 24 12.80 -23.78 12.21
N GLN A 25 12.01 -22.76 11.88
CA GLN A 25 12.36 -21.38 12.20
C GLN A 25 12.14 -21.11 13.70
N THR A 26 13.23 -20.87 14.43
CA THR A 26 13.23 -20.53 15.86
C THR A 26 13.80 -19.14 16.15
N ALA A 27 14.36 -18.47 15.12
CA ALA A 27 15.01 -17.18 15.29
C ALA A 27 14.03 -16.01 15.43
N ILE A 28 12.81 -16.11 14.88
CA ILE A 28 11.76 -15.12 15.08
C ILE A 28 10.93 -15.56 16.29
N GLU A 29 11.00 -14.79 17.37
CA GLU A 29 10.34 -15.12 18.64
C GLU A 29 8.89 -14.61 18.68
N ASN A 30 8.65 -13.41 18.16
CA ASN A 30 7.34 -12.77 18.17
C ASN A 30 7.19 -11.79 16.99
N GLY A 31 5.95 -11.53 16.58
CA GLY A 31 5.63 -10.47 15.63
C GLY A 31 4.33 -9.77 16.02
N GLN A 32 4.34 -8.44 16.06
CA GLN A 32 3.18 -7.62 16.44
C GLN A 32 2.93 -6.51 15.43
N TRP A 33 1.66 -6.23 15.13
CA TRP A 33 1.29 -5.08 14.30
C TRP A 33 1.10 -3.85 15.19
N VAL A 34 1.78 -2.78 14.84
CA VAL A 34 1.73 -1.48 15.52
C VAL A 34 1.10 -0.47 14.57
N GLU A 35 0.08 0.25 15.06
CA GLU A 35 -0.59 1.32 14.30
C GLU A 35 0.18 2.63 14.46
N PHE A 36 0.63 3.20 13.34
CA PHE A 36 1.24 4.52 13.26
C PHE A 36 0.25 5.54 12.68
N HIS A 37 0.24 6.72 13.27
CA HIS A 37 -0.58 7.85 12.83
C HIS A 37 0.26 8.87 12.04
N PRO A 38 -0.36 9.64 11.14
CA PRO A 38 0.35 10.65 10.38
C PRO A 38 0.85 11.79 11.28
N LEU A 39 1.98 12.37 10.91
CA LEU A 39 2.57 13.54 11.59
C LEU A 39 1.76 14.81 11.37
N SER A 40 1.12 14.92 10.20
CA SER A 40 0.32 16.06 9.77
C SER A 40 -1.17 15.71 9.78
N ASN A 41 -2.00 16.75 9.90
CA ASN A 41 -3.44 16.58 9.83
C ASN A 41 -3.88 16.27 8.39
N VAL A 42 -4.77 15.28 8.23
CA VAL A 42 -5.16 14.71 6.92
C VAL A 42 -6.20 15.54 6.16
N PHE A 43 -6.88 16.46 6.85
CA PHE A 43 -8.04 17.19 6.30
C PHE A 43 -7.66 18.28 5.29
N ASP A 44 -6.45 18.83 5.36
CA ASP A 44 -6.05 20.05 4.62
C ASP A 44 -5.56 19.77 3.18
N GLY A 45 -5.78 18.55 2.67
CA GLY A 45 -5.32 18.16 1.33
C GLY A 45 -3.79 18.07 1.17
N GLY A 46 -3.04 18.36 2.23
CA GLY A 46 -1.58 18.25 2.28
C GLY A 46 -1.07 16.81 2.19
N PRO A 47 0.25 16.63 2.06
CA PRO A 47 0.87 15.32 2.07
C PRO A 47 0.70 14.65 3.45
N VAL A 48 0.48 13.34 3.42
CA VAL A 48 0.44 12.51 4.62
C VAL A 48 1.83 11.94 4.85
N GLU A 49 2.43 12.25 5.99
CA GLU A 49 3.76 11.76 6.36
C GLU A 49 3.68 10.84 7.58
N PHE A 50 4.29 9.66 7.47
CA PHE A 50 4.52 8.73 8.57
C PHE A 50 6.02 8.69 8.88
N HIS A 51 6.34 8.66 10.17
CA HIS A 51 7.69 8.43 10.66
C HIS A 51 7.67 7.26 11.63
N ILE A 52 8.40 6.21 11.27
CA ILE A 52 8.59 5.01 12.07
C ILE A 52 10.02 5.07 12.58
N SER A 53 10.17 5.32 13.88
CA SER A 53 11.49 5.38 14.52
C SER A 53 12.09 3.98 14.62
N GLY A 54 13.31 3.82 14.12
CA GLY A 54 14.08 2.58 14.16
C GLY A 54 14.75 2.32 15.50
N SER A 55 14.55 3.17 16.52
CA SER A 55 15.26 3.13 17.81
C SER A 55 14.91 1.92 18.70
N GLY A 56 14.09 0.98 18.23
CA GLY A 56 13.74 -0.24 18.95
C GLY A 56 14.77 -1.36 18.82
N GLU A 57 14.59 -2.42 19.60
CA GLU A 57 15.33 -3.69 19.45
C GLU A 57 14.69 -4.63 18.41
N GLU A 58 13.50 -4.28 17.94
CA GLU A 58 12.71 -5.06 16.98
C GLU A 58 13.11 -4.73 15.55
N TYR A 59 13.00 -5.72 14.67
CA TYR A 59 13.16 -5.54 13.23
C TYR A 59 11.79 -5.21 12.61
N LEU A 60 11.78 -4.56 11.45
CA LEU A 60 10.53 -4.20 10.77
C LEU A 60 10.29 -5.12 9.56
N ASP A 61 9.12 -5.73 9.52
CA ASP A 61 8.64 -6.47 8.35
C ASP A 61 7.82 -5.52 7.46
N LEU A 62 8.51 -4.94 6.47
CA LEU A 62 7.90 -4.03 5.50
C LEU A 62 6.91 -4.74 4.57
N SER A 63 7.10 -6.04 4.32
CA SER A 63 6.23 -6.81 3.41
C SER A 63 4.81 -6.98 3.93
N GLN A 64 4.66 -6.97 5.25
CA GLN A 64 3.38 -7.07 5.94
C GLN A 64 2.84 -5.72 6.39
N THR A 65 3.38 -4.62 5.88
CA THR A 65 2.89 -3.28 6.20
C THR A 65 1.63 -2.96 5.41
N GLN A 66 0.59 -2.51 6.11
CA GLN A 66 -0.71 -2.21 5.54
C GLN A 66 -1.09 -0.74 5.77
N LEU A 67 -1.55 -0.09 4.72
CA LEU A 67 -2.14 1.24 4.76
C LEU A 67 -3.65 1.11 4.99
N HIS A 68 -4.14 1.72 6.06
CA HIS A 68 -5.55 1.78 6.40
C HIS A 68 -6.07 3.21 6.23
N VAL A 69 -7.15 3.36 5.44
CA VAL A 69 -7.74 4.65 5.09
C VAL A 69 -9.24 4.61 5.29
N LYS A 70 -9.77 5.60 6.00
CA LYS A 70 -11.20 5.90 6.09
C LYS A 70 -11.50 7.13 5.25
N ALA A 71 -12.32 6.97 4.22
CA ALA A 71 -12.64 8.06 3.29
C ALA A 71 -14.14 8.20 3.07
N LYS A 72 -14.58 9.42 2.77
CA LYS A 72 -15.93 9.74 2.32
C LYS A 72 -15.90 10.65 1.10
N ILE A 73 -16.94 10.59 0.29
CA ILE A 73 -17.13 11.48 -0.86
C ILE A 73 -18.22 12.48 -0.52
N LEU A 74 -17.91 13.76 -0.63
CA LEU A 74 -18.82 14.88 -0.41
C LEU A 74 -18.93 15.72 -1.68
N LYS A 75 -19.97 16.56 -1.75
CA LYS A 75 -20.00 17.64 -2.76
C LYS A 75 -18.93 18.69 -2.44
N ALA A 76 -18.59 19.53 -3.41
CA ALA A 76 -17.65 20.63 -3.28
C ALA A 76 -18.04 21.53 -2.08
N ASP A 77 -19.33 21.80 -1.96
CA ASP A 77 -19.96 22.58 -0.88
C ASP A 77 -19.92 21.89 0.49
N GLY A 78 -19.46 20.64 0.57
CA GLY A 78 -19.39 19.85 1.80
C GLY A 78 -20.70 19.18 2.20
N SER A 79 -21.78 19.37 1.42
CA SER A 79 -23.04 18.67 1.61
C SER A 79 -22.93 17.20 1.19
N PRO A 80 -23.77 16.30 1.77
CA PRO A 80 -23.78 14.90 1.40
C PRO A 80 -24.30 14.69 -0.03
N ILE A 81 -23.84 13.61 -0.66
CA ILE A 81 -24.32 13.16 -1.96
C ILE A 81 -25.72 12.58 -1.78
N LEU A 82 -26.73 13.43 -1.93
CA LEU A 82 -28.10 13.00 -2.17
C LEU A 82 -28.22 12.69 -3.66
N LYS A 83 -28.69 11.48 -3.99
CA LYS A 83 -28.84 10.91 -5.35
C LYS A 83 -28.90 11.97 -6.45
N GLU A 84 -27.82 12.10 -7.22
CA GLU A 84 -27.74 13.10 -8.27
C GLU A 84 -28.43 12.58 -9.53
N THR A 85 -29.55 13.21 -9.89
CA THR A 85 -30.23 12.99 -11.16
C THR A 85 -29.78 14.07 -12.14
N LYS A 86 -29.11 13.66 -13.24
CA LYS A 86 -28.89 14.54 -14.38
C LYS A 86 -30.02 14.30 -15.37
N THR A 87 -30.70 15.38 -15.78
CA THR A 87 -31.69 15.36 -16.85
C THR A 87 -30.94 15.22 -18.18
N GLY A 88 -31.10 14.09 -18.86
CA GLY A 88 -30.57 13.93 -20.22
C GLY A 88 -31.27 14.87 -21.20
N ALA A 89 -30.66 15.11 -22.37
CA ALA A 89 -31.22 15.94 -23.44
C ALA A 89 -32.62 15.51 -23.93
N ASN A 90 -33.08 14.31 -23.53
CA ASN A 90 -34.33 13.69 -23.94
C ASN A 90 -35.39 13.69 -22.81
N GLY A 91 -35.17 14.41 -21.71
CA GLY A 91 -36.08 14.42 -20.55
C GLY A 91 -36.04 13.15 -19.67
N SER A 92 -35.16 12.20 -19.97
CA SER A 92 -34.92 11.01 -19.13
C SER A 92 -34.03 11.36 -17.93
N LEU A 93 -34.47 11.03 -16.72
CA LEU A 93 -33.70 11.16 -15.49
C LEU A 93 -32.69 10.01 -15.42
N THR A 94 -31.44 10.27 -15.82
CA THR A 94 -30.35 9.32 -15.59
C THR A 94 -29.71 9.60 -14.24
N GLU A 95 -29.77 8.64 -13.32
CA GLU A 95 -29.00 8.68 -12.08
C GLU A 95 -27.50 8.73 -12.45
N THR A 96 -26.85 9.83 -12.11
CA THR A 96 -25.41 9.97 -12.31
C THR A 96 -24.74 9.20 -11.19
N LYS A 97 -24.23 8.01 -11.51
CA LYS A 97 -23.51 7.17 -10.55
C LYS A 97 -22.16 7.82 -10.26
N ILE A 98 -22.07 8.44 -9.10
CA ILE A 98 -20.81 8.96 -8.57
C ILE A 98 -20.12 7.81 -7.87
N GLY A 99 -18.96 7.46 -8.38
CA GLY A 99 -18.14 6.38 -7.83
C GLY A 99 -16.66 6.72 -7.95
N PRO A 100 -15.84 6.13 -7.07
CA PRO A 100 -14.40 6.23 -7.21
C PRO A 100 -13.94 5.56 -8.50
N VAL A 101 -12.67 5.75 -8.87
CA VAL A 101 -11.97 4.91 -9.85
C VAL A 101 -11.56 3.58 -9.22
N ASN A 102 -11.21 2.61 -10.07
CA ASN A 102 -10.88 1.27 -9.61
C ASN A 102 -9.62 1.29 -8.72
N LEU A 103 -9.51 0.37 -7.78
CA LEU A 103 -8.41 0.36 -6.81
C LEU A 103 -8.32 1.71 -6.06
N PHE A 104 -9.43 2.11 -5.44
CA PHE A 104 -9.60 3.45 -4.90
C PHE A 104 -8.56 3.79 -3.84
N LEU A 105 -8.19 2.83 -2.98
CA LEU A 105 -7.20 3.04 -1.91
C LEU A 105 -5.88 3.64 -2.45
N HIS A 106 -5.36 3.09 -3.55
CA HIS A 106 -4.13 3.55 -4.17
C HIS A 106 -4.34 4.77 -5.06
N SER A 107 -5.51 4.87 -5.67
CA SER A 107 -5.90 6.02 -6.47
C SER A 107 -6.13 7.29 -5.64
N LEU A 108 -6.00 7.28 -4.32
CA LEU A 108 -6.01 8.47 -3.47
C LEU A 108 -4.70 9.25 -3.49
N PHE A 109 -3.61 8.65 -3.96
CA PHE A 109 -2.26 9.21 -3.86
C PHE A 109 -1.60 9.26 -5.24
N SER A 110 -1.03 10.40 -5.63
CA SER A 110 -0.31 10.53 -6.90
C SER A 110 1.10 9.93 -6.81
N GLN A 111 1.70 9.96 -5.62
CA GLN A 111 3.08 9.58 -5.39
C GLN A 111 3.24 9.05 -3.96
N VAL A 112 4.10 8.03 -3.82
CA VAL A 112 4.49 7.43 -2.54
C VAL A 112 6.00 7.42 -2.45
N ASP A 113 6.54 8.25 -1.56
CA ASP A 113 7.97 8.32 -1.30
C ASP A 113 8.31 7.57 -0.02
N VAL A 114 9.31 6.70 -0.11
CA VAL A 114 9.83 5.91 1.00
C VAL A 114 11.29 6.29 1.19
N SER A 115 11.63 6.70 2.40
CA SER A 115 12.99 7.07 2.78
C SER A 115 13.48 6.23 3.95
N LEU A 116 14.74 5.82 3.89
CA LEU A 116 15.45 5.12 4.97
C LEU A 116 16.57 6.03 5.47
N ASN A 117 16.58 6.40 6.76
CA ASN A 117 17.54 7.36 7.33
C ASN A 117 17.73 8.61 6.44
N ASP A 118 16.61 9.27 6.11
CA ASP A 118 16.53 10.46 5.23
C ASP A 118 16.95 10.28 3.76
N ARG A 119 17.34 9.06 3.35
CA ARG A 119 17.63 8.74 1.95
C ARG A 119 16.40 8.15 1.27
N VAL A 120 15.87 8.85 0.27
CA VAL A 120 14.78 8.33 -0.57
C VAL A 120 15.27 7.09 -1.33
N VAL A 121 14.55 5.98 -1.18
CA VAL A 121 14.84 4.70 -1.84
C VAL A 121 13.80 4.33 -2.90
N SER A 122 12.60 4.92 -2.83
CA SER A 122 11.55 4.77 -3.84
C SER A 122 11.83 5.59 -5.10
N ASN A 123 11.17 5.23 -6.19
CA ASN A 123 11.12 6.08 -7.37
C ASN A 123 10.00 7.12 -7.23
N SER A 124 10.37 8.36 -6.98
CA SER A 124 9.45 9.49 -6.82
C SER A 124 8.86 9.92 -8.16
N ASN A 125 7.72 9.33 -8.53
CA ASN A 125 6.97 9.70 -9.72
C ASN A 125 5.46 9.90 -9.42
N ASN A 126 4.80 10.76 -10.19
CA ASN A 126 3.37 11.04 -10.08
C ASN A 126 2.49 9.96 -10.76
N THR A 127 3.03 8.75 -10.94
CA THR A 127 2.37 7.65 -11.66
C THR A 127 2.00 6.48 -10.74
N TYR A 128 2.02 6.70 -9.42
CA TYR A 128 1.71 5.66 -8.44
C TYR A 128 0.39 4.93 -8.69
N PRO A 129 -0.76 5.61 -8.97
CA PRO A 129 -2.03 4.92 -9.22
C PRO A 129 -1.99 3.95 -10.40
N TYR A 130 -1.29 4.35 -11.47
CA TYR A 130 -1.15 3.51 -12.67
C TYR A 130 -0.26 2.31 -12.40
N ARG A 131 0.85 2.53 -11.70
CA ARG A 131 1.76 1.47 -11.28
C ARG A 131 1.03 0.45 -10.40
N SER A 132 0.36 0.89 -9.33
CA SER A 132 -0.39 0.00 -8.44
C SER A 132 -1.46 -0.77 -9.22
N TYR A 133 -2.20 -0.09 -10.10
CA TYR A 133 -3.24 -0.74 -10.88
C TYR A 133 -2.70 -1.84 -11.81
N MET A 134 -1.60 -1.56 -12.53
CA MET A 134 -0.95 -2.56 -13.40
C MET A 134 -0.37 -3.72 -12.60
N GLU A 135 0.25 -3.44 -11.46
CA GLU A 135 0.81 -4.44 -10.56
C GLU A 135 -0.28 -5.37 -10.02
N THR A 136 -1.39 -4.80 -9.54
CA THR A 136 -2.56 -5.56 -9.09
C THR A 136 -3.16 -6.41 -10.22
N LEU A 137 -3.22 -5.88 -11.45
CA LEU A 137 -3.74 -6.61 -12.60
C LEU A 137 -2.84 -7.76 -13.05
N LEU A 138 -1.52 -7.59 -13.03
CA LEU A 138 -0.58 -8.58 -13.56
C LEU A 138 -0.20 -9.65 -12.53
N ASN A 139 -0.07 -9.28 -11.25
CA ASN A 139 0.46 -10.18 -10.23
C ASN A 139 -0.60 -11.00 -9.50
N HIS A 140 -1.88 -10.63 -9.58
CA HIS A 140 -2.95 -11.32 -8.85
C HIS A 140 -3.85 -12.18 -9.74
N GLY A 141 -4.15 -13.38 -9.25
CA GLY A 141 -5.11 -14.30 -9.85
C GLY A 141 -6.57 -13.85 -9.67
N PHE A 142 -7.49 -14.62 -10.27
CA PHE A 142 -8.93 -14.37 -10.17
C PHE A 142 -9.44 -14.38 -8.72
N ASP A 143 -8.97 -15.34 -7.91
CA ASP A 143 -9.41 -15.51 -6.52
C ASP A 143 -9.02 -14.31 -5.67
N SER A 144 -7.77 -13.82 -5.77
CA SER A 144 -7.33 -12.62 -5.03
C SER A 144 -8.09 -11.36 -5.46
N LYS A 145 -8.40 -11.22 -6.75
CA LYS A 145 -9.15 -10.09 -7.32
C LYS A 145 -10.61 -10.04 -6.89
N THR A 146 -11.18 -11.17 -6.50
CA THR A 146 -12.58 -11.29 -6.05
C THR A 146 -12.72 -11.36 -4.53
N SER A 147 -11.62 -11.66 -3.82
CA SER A 147 -11.56 -11.73 -2.36
C SER A 147 -10.75 -10.57 -1.78
N GLN A 148 -9.46 -10.77 -1.48
CA GLN A 148 -8.61 -9.83 -0.74
C GLN A 148 -8.61 -8.42 -1.33
N LEU A 149 -8.47 -8.27 -2.65
CA LEU A 149 -8.35 -6.96 -3.29
C LEU A 149 -9.64 -6.11 -3.21
N THR A 150 -10.76 -6.71 -2.80
CA THR A 150 -11.98 -5.93 -2.51
C THR A 150 -11.78 -4.97 -1.32
N SER A 151 -10.85 -5.25 -0.40
CA SER A 151 -10.48 -4.33 0.70
C SER A 151 -9.79 -3.05 0.23
N GLU A 152 -9.22 -3.09 -0.98
CA GLU A 152 -8.56 -1.96 -1.65
C GLU A 152 -9.48 -1.28 -2.68
N MET A 153 -10.77 -1.67 -2.70
CA MET A 153 -11.77 -1.25 -3.69
C MET A 153 -11.45 -1.68 -5.11
N PHE A 154 -10.84 -2.85 -5.29
CA PHE A 154 -10.72 -3.47 -6.61
C PHE A 154 -12.01 -4.22 -6.98
N TYR A 155 -12.64 -3.79 -8.06
CA TYR A 155 -13.76 -4.51 -8.67
C TYR A 155 -13.60 -4.48 -10.18
N LYS A 156 -13.70 -5.65 -10.84
CA LYS A 156 -13.58 -5.74 -12.29
C LYS A 156 -14.68 -4.93 -12.98
N ASP A 157 -14.29 -3.96 -13.81
CA ASP A 157 -15.24 -3.04 -14.43
C ASP A 157 -16.15 -3.71 -15.46
N SER A 158 -15.73 -4.83 -16.06
CA SER A 158 -16.59 -5.66 -16.92
C SER A 158 -17.82 -6.23 -16.21
N ASP A 159 -17.79 -6.37 -14.88
CA ASP A 159 -18.82 -7.03 -14.07
C ASP A 159 -19.57 -6.02 -13.18
N ASN A 160 -19.93 -4.87 -13.77
CA ASN A 160 -20.54 -3.71 -13.10
C ASN A 160 -19.71 -3.21 -11.91
N GLY A 161 -18.37 -3.21 -12.03
CA GLY A 161 -17.46 -2.83 -10.96
C GLY A 161 -17.73 -1.42 -10.40
N LEU A 162 -18.01 -0.45 -11.27
CA LEU A 162 -18.36 0.91 -10.86
C LEU A 162 -19.62 0.95 -9.98
N GLU A 163 -20.65 0.16 -10.30
CA GLU A 163 -21.88 0.14 -9.51
C GLU A 163 -21.65 -0.41 -8.11
N LYS A 164 -20.86 -1.49 -8.01
CA LYS A 164 -20.48 -2.07 -6.72
C LYS A 164 -19.67 -1.07 -5.88
N ARG A 165 -18.71 -0.38 -6.50
CA ARG A 165 -17.87 0.63 -5.84
C ARG A 165 -18.67 1.85 -5.40
N SER A 166 -19.58 2.33 -6.24
CA SER A 166 -20.44 3.50 -5.94
C SER A 166 -21.37 3.24 -4.75
N LYS A 167 -21.91 2.03 -4.62
CA LYS A 167 -22.80 1.63 -3.52
C LYS A 167 -22.21 1.88 -2.12
N PHE A 168 -20.90 1.68 -1.96
CA PHE A 168 -20.25 1.90 -0.67
C PHE A 168 -20.24 3.37 -0.24
N PHE A 169 -20.30 4.31 -1.18
CA PHE A 169 -20.26 5.75 -0.93
C PHE A 169 -21.63 6.43 -1.08
N GLU A 170 -22.70 5.65 -1.23
CA GLU A 170 -24.06 6.17 -1.26
C GLU A 170 -24.36 6.95 0.04
N SER A 171 -25.06 8.09 -0.11
CA SER A 171 -25.37 9.00 1.01
C SER A 171 -24.14 9.53 1.77
N SER A 172 -22.96 9.53 1.12
CA SER A 172 -21.69 9.96 1.72
C SER A 172 -21.29 9.15 2.96
N ALA A 173 -21.58 7.85 2.95
CA ALA A 173 -21.06 6.92 3.95
C ALA A 173 -19.53 6.91 3.96
N THR A 174 -18.96 6.80 5.17
CA THR A 174 -17.53 6.57 5.34
C THR A 174 -17.23 5.11 5.04
N VAL A 175 -16.18 4.88 4.26
CA VAL A 175 -15.72 3.55 3.91
C VAL A 175 -14.30 3.33 4.41
N ASP A 176 -14.12 2.19 5.08
CA ASP A 176 -12.84 1.71 5.56
C ASP A 176 -12.17 0.85 4.48
N MET A 177 -10.92 1.14 4.17
CA MET A 177 -10.11 0.43 3.18
C MET A 177 -8.77 0.08 3.79
N ILE A 178 -8.23 -1.07 3.43
CA ILE A 178 -6.92 -1.54 3.89
C ILE A 178 -6.21 -2.32 2.79
N GLY A 179 -4.91 -2.08 2.63
CA GLY A 179 -4.11 -2.68 1.57
C GLY A 179 -2.62 -2.48 1.73
N GLY A 180 -1.82 -3.21 0.93
CA GLY A 180 -0.36 -3.09 0.93
C GLY A 180 0.12 -1.83 0.21
N ILE A 181 1.32 -1.32 0.53
CA ILE A 181 1.90 -0.19 -0.23
C ILE A 181 2.62 -0.70 -1.47
N HIS A 182 2.28 -0.17 -2.65
CA HIS A 182 2.91 -0.54 -3.92
C HIS A 182 4.26 0.18 -4.11
N SER A 183 5.28 -0.27 -3.40
CA SER A 183 6.65 0.22 -3.53
C SER A 183 7.63 -0.94 -3.58
N ASP A 184 8.73 -0.82 -4.33
CA ASP A 184 9.67 -1.93 -4.53
C ASP A 184 10.26 -2.46 -3.21
N LEU A 185 10.39 -1.60 -2.19
CA LEU A 185 10.87 -1.98 -0.85
C LEU A 185 9.85 -2.80 -0.04
N PHE A 186 8.56 -2.70 -0.36
CA PHE A 186 7.49 -3.41 0.35
C PHE A 186 7.23 -4.79 -0.25
N HIS A 187 7.82 -5.11 -1.40
CA HIS A 187 7.70 -6.43 -2.04
C HIS A 187 8.83 -7.39 -1.67
N GLN A 188 9.84 -6.94 -0.92
CA GLN A 188 10.95 -7.79 -0.49
C GLN A 188 10.68 -8.32 0.93
N GLU A 189 10.95 -9.61 1.15
CA GLU A 189 10.61 -10.33 2.39
C GLU A 189 11.67 -10.21 3.50
N ARG A 190 12.81 -9.54 3.24
CA ARG A 190 13.84 -9.35 4.27
C ARG A 190 13.39 -8.30 5.27
N LEU A 191 13.50 -8.66 6.54
CA LEU A 191 13.28 -7.76 7.66
C LEU A 191 14.27 -6.59 7.60
N LEU A 192 13.75 -5.38 7.76
CA LEU A 192 14.56 -4.20 7.93
C LEU A 192 15.22 -4.25 9.31
N LEU A 193 16.54 -4.09 9.34
CA LEU A 193 17.31 -4.06 10.58
C LEU A 193 16.85 -2.91 11.47
N ASN A 194 17.06 -3.08 12.78
CA ASN A 194 16.86 -2.01 13.74
C ASN A 194 17.82 -0.83 13.49
N LEU A 195 17.54 0.31 14.12
CA LEU A 195 18.26 1.59 13.97
C LEU A 195 18.18 2.19 12.56
N VAL A 196 17.18 1.80 11.77
CA VAL A 196 16.84 2.42 10.49
C VAL A 196 15.48 3.08 10.60
N ASP A 197 15.46 4.41 10.52
CA ASP A 197 14.23 5.18 10.50
C ASP A 197 13.57 5.08 9.12
N VAL A 198 12.28 4.77 9.11
CA VAL A 198 11.48 4.70 7.89
C VAL A 198 10.54 5.90 7.84
N LYS A 199 10.66 6.69 6.77
CA LYS A 199 9.73 7.78 6.48
C LYS A 199 8.93 7.47 5.23
N ILE A 200 7.60 7.51 5.34
CA ILE A 200 6.69 7.31 4.21
C ILE A 200 5.92 8.60 3.99
N LYS A 201 5.99 9.14 2.77
CA LYS A 201 5.27 10.35 2.37
C LYS A 201 4.33 10.02 1.23
N LEU A 202 3.04 10.23 1.46
CA LEU A 202 1.96 10.01 0.50
C LEU A 202 1.47 11.37 0.01
N ILE A 203 1.62 11.64 -1.28
CA ILE A 203 1.13 12.88 -1.91
C ILE A 203 -0.27 12.63 -2.43
N ARG A 204 -1.24 13.45 -2.01
CA ARG A 204 -2.65 13.31 -2.39
C ARG A 204 -2.85 13.64 -3.87
N ILE A 205 -3.65 12.84 -4.57
CA ILE A 205 -4.08 13.16 -5.93
C ILE A 205 -5.29 14.09 -5.91
N LYS A 206 -5.48 14.85 -6.99
CA LYS A 206 -6.68 15.67 -7.21
C LYS A 206 -7.92 14.78 -7.35
N SER A 207 -9.06 15.24 -6.81
CA SER A 207 -10.32 14.48 -6.85
C SER A 207 -10.81 14.14 -8.27
N GLU A 208 -10.42 14.93 -9.26
CA GLU A 208 -10.72 14.71 -10.68
C GLU A 208 -10.17 13.39 -11.24
N LEU A 209 -9.07 12.90 -10.69
CA LEU A 209 -8.41 11.69 -11.17
C LEU A 209 -8.81 10.45 -10.38
N CYS A 210 -9.38 10.62 -9.18
CA CYS A 210 -9.80 9.50 -8.33
C CYS A 210 -11.31 9.25 -8.34
N LEU A 211 -12.11 10.10 -8.99
CA LEU A 211 -13.56 9.97 -9.18
C LEU A 211 -13.91 9.92 -10.67
N GLN A 212 -14.82 9.02 -11.06
CA GLN A 212 -15.20 8.83 -12.46
C GLN A 212 -16.19 9.90 -12.98
N VAL A 213 -16.86 10.62 -12.06
CA VAL A 213 -17.65 11.83 -12.34
C VAL A 213 -17.25 12.89 -11.32
N ALA A 214 -16.35 13.78 -11.71
CA ALA A 214 -15.64 14.68 -10.79
C ALA A 214 -16.31 16.04 -10.56
N GLU A 215 -17.22 16.47 -11.45
CA GLU A 215 -17.79 17.81 -11.38
C GLU A 215 -18.51 18.02 -10.04
N GLY A 216 -17.97 18.93 -9.21
CA GLY A 216 -18.58 19.30 -7.94
C GLY A 216 -18.40 18.31 -6.79
N HIS A 217 -17.45 17.36 -6.84
CA HIS A 217 -17.22 16.38 -5.77
C HIS A 217 -15.80 16.39 -5.21
N LYS A 218 -15.66 16.15 -3.91
CA LYS A 218 -14.37 16.09 -3.19
C LYS A 218 -14.27 14.84 -2.31
N VAL A 219 -13.07 14.29 -2.22
CA VAL A 219 -12.77 13.15 -1.35
C VAL A 219 -12.14 13.63 -0.05
N VAL A 220 -12.81 13.36 1.07
CA VAL A 220 -12.35 13.70 2.42
C VAL A 220 -11.83 12.43 3.11
N LEU A 221 -10.60 12.49 3.62
CA LEU A 221 -10.06 11.46 4.50
C LEU A 221 -10.44 11.79 5.93
N GLU A 222 -11.05 10.84 6.62
CA GLU A 222 -11.40 10.98 8.05
C GLU A 222 -10.30 10.45 8.94
N LYS A 223 -9.72 9.30 8.58
CA LYS A 223 -8.62 8.68 9.30
C LYS A 223 -7.68 8.02 8.29
N ILE A 224 -6.39 8.12 8.56
CA ILE A 224 -5.38 7.32 7.90
C ILE A 224 -4.44 6.78 8.96
N SER A 225 -4.07 5.52 8.83
CA SER A 225 -3.09 4.88 9.69
C SER A 225 -2.30 3.83 8.95
N LEU A 226 -1.10 3.57 9.44
CA LEU A 226 -0.18 2.60 8.87
C LEU A 226 0.06 1.50 9.89
N LEU A 227 -0.30 0.27 9.56
CA LEU A 227 -0.05 -0.90 10.39
C LEU A 227 1.26 -1.52 9.95
N VAL A 228 2.29 -1.41 10.77
CA VAL A 228 3.63 -1.96 10.50
C VAL A 228 3.85 -3.15 11.41
N ARG A 229 4.42 -4.23 10.89
CA ARG A 229 4.71 -5.43 11.67
C ARG A 229 6.12 -5.35 12.25
N ASN A 230 6.20 -5.24 13.56
CA ASN A 230 7.45 -5.35 14.30
C ASN A 230 7.72 -6.83 14.60
N VAL A 231 8.98 -7.22 14.50
CA VAL A 231 9.43 -8.61 14.65
C VAL A 231 10.53 -8.67 15.69
N ARG A 232 10.29 -9.44 16.75
CA ARG A 232 11.31 -9.75 17.76
C ARG A 232 12.13 -10.93 17.28
N VAL A 233 13.42 -10.69 17.13
CA VAL A 233 14.41 -11.70 16.71
C VAL A 233 15.21 -12.15 17.92
N SER A 234 15.65 -13.40 17.92
CA SER A 234 16.43 -13.95 19.02
C SER A 234 17.75 -13.19 19.22
N PRO A 235 18.21 -12.99 20.47
CA PRO A 235 19.41 -12.17 20.75
C PRO A 235 20.67 -12.69 20.07
N GLY A 236 20.80 -14.01 19.90
CA GLY A 236 21.95 -14.63 19.23
C GLY A 236 22.07 -14.22 17.76
N VAL A 237 20.94 -14.08 17.06
CA VAL A 237 20.90 -13.63 15.67
C VAL A 237 21.20 -12.14 15.57
N ILE A 238 20.65 -11.31 16.47
CA ILE A 238 20.95 -9.88 16.53
C ILE A 238 22.47 -9.66 16.72
N LEU A 239 23.09 -10.37 17.67
CA LEU A 239 24.54 -10.28 17.90
C LEU A 239 25.34 -10.74 16.68
N GLY A 240 24.87 -11.79 16.00
CA GLY A 240 25.45 -12.27 14.74
C GLY A 240 25.41 -11.21 13.65
N HIS A 241 24.26 -10.53 13.49
CA HIS A 241 24.10 -9.44 12.53
C HIS A 241 25.00 -8.24 12.86
N VAL A 242 25.10 -7.82 14.12
CA VAL A 242 26.01 -6.74 14.53
C VAL A 242 27.46 -7.04 14.13
N LYS A 243 27.94 -8.27 14.40
CA LYS A 243 29.29 -8.70 14.00
C LYS A 243 29.46 -8.81 12.49
N ALA A 244 28.41 -9.15 11.75
CA ALA A 244 28.45 -9.18 10.29
C ALA A 244 28.52 -7.77 9.69
N LEU A 245 27.80 -6.81 10.29
CA LEU A 245 27.78 -5.40 9.86
C LEU A 245 29.15 -4.71 10.01
N GLU A 246 30.01 -5.17 10.92
CA GLU A 246 31.40 -4.71 11.02
C GLU A 246 32.25 -5.08 9.79
N LYS A 247 31.86 -6.13 9.06
CA LYS A 247 32.63 -6.68 7.93
C LYS A 247 31.99 -6.36 6.59
N GLU A 248 30.67 -6.47 6.49
CA GLU A 248 29.92 -6.30 5.26
C GLU A 248 28.61 -5.52 5.48
N THR A 249 28.16 -4.82 4.45
CA THR A 249 26.88 -4.11 4.45
C THR A 249 25.71 -5.07 4.26
N ALA A 250 24.60 -4.83 4.94
CA ALA A 250 23.34 -5.55 4.69
C ALA A 250 22.85 -5.32 3.26
N LYS A 251 22.43 -6.40 2.58
CA LYS A 251 21.93 -6.37 1.20
C LYS A 251 20.43 -6.67 1.19
N TYR A 252 19.66 -5.75 0.60
CA TYR A 252 18.23 -5.89 0.37
C TYR A 252 17.99 -6.07 -1.13
N PRO A 253 17.56 -7.26 -1.60
CA PRO A 253 17.27 -7.49 -3.00
C PRO A 253 15.97 -6.77 -3.34
N ILE A 254 16.04 -5.83 -4.27
CA ILE A 254 14.88 -5.07 -4.74
C ILE A 254 14.67 -5.40 -6.21
N ASN A 255 13.54 -6.06 -6.50
CA ASN A 255 13.08 -6.24 -7.87
C ASN A 255 12.31 -5.00 -8.27
N ARG A 256 12.91 -4.16 -9.10
CA ARG A 256 12.22 -2.98 -9.62
C ARG A 256 11.23 -3.42 -10.70
N ALA A 257 9.95 -3.14 -10.48
CA ALA A 257 8.98 -3.17 -11.57
C ALA A 257 9.37 -2.05 -12.56
N LEU A 258 9.78 -2.44 -13.78
CA LEU A 258 10.16 -1.54 -14.86
C LEU A 258 8.94 -0.81 -15.43
#